data_AF-A0A7X4JQ56-F1
#
_entry.id   AF-A0A7X4JQ56-F1
#
_cell.length_a   1.000
_cell.length_b   1.000
_cell.length_c   1.000
_cell.angle_alpha   90.00
_cell.angle_beta   90.00
_cell.angle_gamma   90.00
#
_symmetry.space_group_name_H-M   'P 1'
#
loop_
_entity.id
_entity.type
_entity.pdbx_description
1 polymer ?
#
loop_
_entity_poly.entity_id
_entity_poly.type
_entity_poly.pdbx_seq_one_letter_code
_entity_poly.pdbx_strand_id
1 'polypeptide(L)'
;MKYSDDTFTSQPGKRGSETDKGRVYIKYGPPSERDYTTSAAIGKAIDTWTYEKSGRYIFIFFDRRGTGVYELVHSTMSGELYNPNWQDTAF
;
A
#
# COMPACT_ATOMS: atom_id res chain seq x y z
N MET A 1 -33.99 -4.29 1.85
CA MET A 1 -33.14 -3.50 0.94
C MET A 1 -31.73 -4.06 1.06
N LYS A 2 -31.35 -4.87 0.09
CA LYS A 2 -30.09 -5.66 0.01
C LYS A 2 -29.50 -5.32 -1.37
N TYR A 3 -28.22 -5.64 -1.61
CA TYR A 3 -27.42 -5.31 -2.81
C TYR A 3 -26.79 -3.91 -2.69
N SER A 4 -25.46 -3.73 -2.64
CA SER A 4 -24.38 -4.57 -3.15
C SER A 4 -23.02 -4.02 -2.68
N ASP A 5 -22.29 -4.79 -1.87
CA ASP A 5 -20.92 -4.53 -1.39
C ASP A 5 -19.91 -5.39 -2.20
N ASP A 6 -19.97 -5.35 -3.53
CA ASP A 6 -19.15 -6.18 -4.43
C ASP A 6 -18.03 -5.40 -5.13
N THR A 7 -17.28 -4.59 -4.38
CA THR A 7 -16.06 -4.00 -4.95
C THR A 7 -14.96 -4.00 -3.89
N PHE A 8 -13.78 -4.49 -4.28
CA PHE A 8 -12.53 -4.57 -3.51
C PHE A 8 -12.31 -5.85 -2.69
N THR A 9 -12.35 -7.00 -3.34
CA THR A 9 -11.70 -8.23 -2.84
C THR A 9 -10.61 -8.71 -3.79
N SER A 10 -9.38 -8.27 -3.53
CA SER A 10 -8.20 -9.04 -3.90
C SER A 10 -7.97 -10.07 -2.78
N GLN A 11 -8.25 -11.34 -3.08
CA GLN A 11 -8.19 -12.55 -2.24
C GLN A 11 -9.43 -12.91 -1.38
N PRO A 12 -9.90 -14.18 -1.43
CA PRO A 12 -10.91 -14.69 -0.50
C PRO A 12 -10.36 -14.71 0.94
N GLY A 13 -11.10 -14.10 1.88
CA GLY A 13 -10.81 -14.20 3.33
C GLY A 13 -10.09 -13.03 3.97
N LYS A 14 -9.57 -12.05 3.19
CA LYS A 14 -9.13 -10.75 3.71
C LYS A 14 -10.00 -9.65 3.14
N ARG A 15 -10.65 -8.87 3.99
CA ARG A 15 -11.36 -7.66 3.56
C ARG A 15 -10.32 -6.67 3.05
N GLY A 16 -10.62 -5.91 2.00
CA GLY A 16 -9.70 -4.86 1.50
C GLY A 16 -9.21 -3.93 2.63
N SER A 17 -10.06 -3.67 3.62
CA SER A 17 -9.77 -2.90 4.85
C SER A 17 -8.68 -3.51 5.76
N GLU A 18 -8.42 -4.81 5.66
CA GLU A 18 -7.41 -5.53 6.45
C GLU A 18 -6.05 -5.56 5.78
N THR A 19 -5.95 -5.06 4.54
CA THR A 19 -4.67 -4.83 3.87
C THR A 19 -4.07 -3.51 4.35
N ASP A 20 -2.75 -3.39 4.35
CA ASP A 20 -2.10 -2.13 4.72
C ASP A 20 -2.54 -0.97 3.81
N LYS A 21 -2.75 -1.25 2.52
CA LYS A 21 -3.29 -0.25 1.58
C LYS A 21 -4.70 0.18 1.96
N GLY A 22 -5.57 -0.76 2.30
CA GLY A 22 -6.93 -0.44 2.75
C GLY A 22 -6.96 0.34 4.05
N ARG A 23 -6.14 -0.05 5.04
CA ARG A 23 -5.99 0.69 6.30
C ARG A 23 -5.54 2.13 6.06
N VAL A 24 -4.51 2.34 5.23
CA VAL A 24 -4.02 3.68 4.88
C VAL A 24 -5.09 4.46 4.12
N TYR A 25 -5.78 3.85 3.15
CA TYR A 25 -6.85 4.52 2.39
C TYR A 25 -8.04 4.93 3.27
N ILE A 26 -8.44 4.10 4.23
CA ILE A 26 -9.52 4.43 5.17
C ILE A 26 -9.11 5.57 6.10
N LYS A 27 -7.86 5.56 6.59
CA LYS A 27 -7.35 6.54 7.55
C LYS A 27 -7.03 7.89 6.93
N TYR A 28 -6.46 7.91 5.74
CA TYR A 28 -5.92 9.12 5.09
C TYR A 28 -6.67 9.52 3.82
N GLY A 29 -7.60 8.69 3.35
CA GLY A 29 -8.30 8.89 2.08
C GLY A 29 -7.45 8.53 0.86
N PRO A 30 -7.91 8.89 -0.35
CA PRO A 30 -7.16 8.68 -1.57
C PRO A 30 -5.84 9.47 -1.57
N PRO A 31 -4.74 8.88 -2.07
CA PRO A 31 -3.48 9.61 -2.24
C PRO A 31 -3.62 10.70 -3.31
N SER A 32 -2.77 11.73 -3.21
CA SER A 32 -2.64 12.76 -4.24
C SER A 32 -2.06 12.18 -5.52
N GLU A 33 -1.07 11.30 -5.38
CA GLU A 33 -0.39 10.63 -6.48
C GLU A 33 -0.13 9.16 -6.12
N ARG A 34 -0.22 8.29 -7.11
CA ARG A 34 0.07 6.87 -6.98
C ARG A 34 1.00 6.43 -8.11
N ASP A 35 2.20 6.00 -7.76
CA ASP A 35 3.18 5.45 -8.68
C ASP A 35 3.34 3.94 -8.46
N TYR A 36 3.23 3.18 -9.54
CA TYR A 36 3.29 1.73 -9.52
C TYR A 36 4.47 1.24 -10.36
N THR A 37 5.44 0.62 -9.70
CA THR A 37 6.66 0.12 -10.34
C THR A 37 6.73 -1.40 -10.20
N THR A 38 6.85 -2.10 -11.32
CA THR A 38 7.15 -3.54 -11.36
C THR A 38 8.58 -3.76 -11.79
N SER A 39 9.35 -4.52 -11.02
CA SER A 39 10.67 -4.99 -11.47
C SER A 39 10.56 -6.41 -12.00
N ALA A 40 10.65 -6.54 -13.32
CA ALA A 40 10.62 -7.83 -14.01
C ALA A 40 11.76 -8.76 -13.60
N ALA A 41 12.91 -8.20 -13.18
CA ALA A 41 14.09 -8.96 -12.80
C ALA A 41 13.94 -9.74 -11.48
N ILE A 42 13.09 -9.25 -10.57
CA ILE A 42 12.93 -9.81 -9.23
C ILE A 42 11.47 -10.24 -8.94
N GLY A 43 10.57 -10.10 -9.93
CA GLY A 43 9.15 -10.47 -9.79
C GLY A 43 8.40 -9.69 -8.70
N LYS A 44 8.92 -8.53 -8.30
CA LYS A 44 8.42 -7.73 -7.18
C LYS A 44 7.77 -6.45 -7.68
N ALA A 45 6.70 -6.03 -6.99
CA ALA A 45 5.93 -4.84 -7.31
C ALA A 45 5.91 -3.86 -6.12
N ILE A 46 6.10 -2.58 -6.42
CA ILE A 46 6.08 -1.47 -5.49
C ILE A 46 4.92 -0.55 -5.87
N ASP A 47 4.15 -0.14 -4.87
CA ASP A 47 3.03 0.80 -4.99
C ASP A 47 3.31 1.96 -4.04
N THR A 48 3.66 3.12 -4.59
CA THR A 48 4.06 4.31 -3.83
C THR A 48 2.91 5.30 -3.84
N TRP A 49 2.43 5.68 -2.66
CA TRP A 49 1.35 6.64 -2.48
C TRP A 49 1.92 7.93 -1.90
N THR A 50 1.69 9.04 -2.57
CA THR A 50 2.08 10.38 -2.12
C THR A 50 0.85 11.17 -1.72
N TYR A 51 0.92 11.82 -0.55
CA TYR A 51 -0.09 12.77 -0.07
C TYR A 51 0.57 14.14 0.02
N GLU A 52 -0.02 15.16 -0.59
CA GLU A 52 0.55 16.51 -0.61
C GLU A 52 -0.27 17.55 0.18
N LYS A 53 -1.54 17.24 0.48
CA LYS A 53 -2.51 18.20 1.04
C LYS A 53 -2.12 18.78 2.42
N SER A 54 -1.29 18.09 3.18
CA SER A 54 -0.93 18.48 4.57
C SER A 54 0.59 18.47 4.80
N GLY A 55 1.38 18.52 3.73
CA GLY A 55 2.80 18.15 3.72
C GLY A 55 3.04 16.94 2.82
N ARG A 56 4.24 16.81 2.26
CA ARG A 56 4.60 15.71 1.35
C ARG A 56 4.91 14.46 2.15
N TYR A 57 3.94 13.56 2.26
CA TYR A 57 4.08 12.26 2.89
C TYR A 57 4.08 11.16 1.86
N ILE A 58 4.92 10.15 2.06
CA ILE A 58 4.98 8.97 1.21
C ILE A 58 4.61 7.73 2.00
N PHE A 59 4.00 6.77 1.34
CA PHE A 59 3.77 5.40 1.80
C PHE A 59 4.25 4.47 0.70
N ILE A 60 5.12 3.53 1.05
CA ILE A 60 5.68 2.57 0.12
C ILE A 60 5.12 1.21 0.51
N PHE A 61 4.36 0.64 -0.41
CA PHE A 61 3.82 -0.70 -0.26
C PHE A 61 4.55 -1.66 -1.20
N PHE A 62 4.88 -2.84 -0.69
CA PHE A 62 5.70 -3.80 -1.41
C PHE A 62 5.07 -5.18 -1.36
N ASP A 63 5.00 -5.84 -2.51
CA ASP A 63 4.61 -7.25 -2.60
C ASP A 63 5.86 -8.13 -2.51
N ARG A 64 6.17 -8.58 -1.30
CA ARG A 64 7.33 -9.44 -1.02
C ARG A 64 7.26 -10.79 -1.74
N ARG A 65 6.05 -11.28 -2.00
CA ARG A 65 5.79 -12.67 -2.42
C ARG A 65 5.34 -12.79 -3.87
N GLY A 66 5.13 -11.67 -4.58
CA GLY A 66 4.55 -11.66 -5.93
C GLY A 66 3.10 -12.15 -5.98
N THR A 67 2.36 -12.02 -4.87
CA THR A 67 1.01 -12.58 -4.71
C THR A 67 -0.11 -11.57 -4.90
N GLY A 68 0.23 -10.30 -5.16
CA GLY A 68 -0.68 -9.16 -5.19
C GLY A 68 -1.04 -8.62 -3.80
N VAL A 69 -0.46 -9.15 -2.72
CA VAL A 69 -0.63 -8.67 -1.35
C VAL A 69 0.50 -7.72 -1.02
N TYR A 70 0.16 -6.45 -0.80
CA TYR A 70 1.14 -5.41 -0.52
C TYR A 70 1.17 -5.10 0.96
N GLU A 71 2.38 -5.07 1.51
CA GLU A 71 2.66 -4.70 2.90
C GLU A 71 3.25 -3.30 2.94
N LEU A 72 2.88 -2.49 3.94
CA LEU A 72 3.53 -1.20 4.17
C LEU A 72 4.95 -1.46 4.67
N VAL A 73 5.95 -1.04 3.89
CA VAL A 73 7.37 -1.23 4.24
C VAL A 73 8.06 0.06 4.65
N HIS A 74 7.53 1.23 4.27
CA HIS A 74 8.02 2.54 4.68
C HIS A 74 6.95 3.62 4.56
N SER A 75 6.97 4.60 5.46
CA SER A 75 6.24 5.85 5.35
C SER A 75 6.99 6.99 6.04
N THR A 76 6.82 8.22 5.54
CA THR A 76 7.26 9.45 6.21
C THR A 76 6.16 10.10 7.06
N MET A 77 4.96 9.52 7.10
CA MET A 77 3.86 9.98 7.94
C MET A 77 4.15 9.66 9.41
N SER A 78 3.95 10.65 10.29
CA SER A 78 4.13 10.45 11.73
C SER A 78 3.16 9.39 12.27
N GLY A 79 3.67 8.45 13.07
CA GLY A 79 2.90 7.35 13.64
C GLY A 79 2.70 6.15 12.70
N GLU A 80 3.32 6.16 11.52
CA GLU A 80 3.34 5.03 10.58
C GLU A 80 4.74 4.39 10.55
N LEU A 81 4.88 3.25 9.85
CA LEU A 81 6.15 2.51 9.80
C LEU A 81 7.25 3.34 9.11
N TYR A 82 8.17 3.89 9.89
CA TYR A 82 9.33 4.61 9.36
C TYR A 82 10.55 3.70 9.20
N ASN A 83 10.83 3.28 7.97
CA ASN A 83 11.99 2.44 7.64
C ASN A 83 12.68 2.91 6.34
N PRO A 84 13.60 3.89 6.39
CA PRO A 84 14.22 4.45 5.18
C PRO A 84 15.04 3.44 4.39
N ASN A 85 15.55 2.39 5.05
CA ASN A 85 16.30 1.29 4.43
C ASN A 85 15.38 0.11 4.09
N TRP A 86 14.11 0.38 3.79
CA TRP A 86 13.11 -0.66 3.54
C TRP A 86 13.54 -1.60 2.42
N GLN A 87 14.26 -1.11 1.42
CA GLN A 87 14.77 -1.90 0.32
C GLN A 87 15.63 -3.05 0.87
N ASP A 88 16.65 -2.76 1.68
CA ASP A 88 17.52 -3.78 2.25
C ASP A 88 16.79 -4.81 3.12
N THR A 89 15.73 -4.40 3.82
CA THR A 89 14.91 -5.29 4.67
C THR A 89 13.79 -6.00 3.92
N ALA A 90 13.53 -5.62 2.67
CA ALA A 90 12.49 -6.17 1.80
C ALA A 90 13.01 -7.25 0.84
N PHE A 91 14.34 -7.36 0.73
CA PHE A 91 15.05 -8.46 0.06
C PHE A 91 15.47 -9.52 1.07
#